data_AF-A0A419KCP1-F1
#
_entry.id   AF-A0A419KCP1-F1
#
_cell.length_a   1.000
_cell.length_b   1.000
_cell.length_c   1.000
_cell.angle_alpha   90.00
_cell.angle_beta   90.00
_cell.angle_gamma   90.00
#
_symmetry.space_group_name_H-M   'P 1'
#
loop_
_entity.id
_entity.type
_entity.pdbx_description
1 polymer ?
#
loop_
_entity_poly.entity_id
_entity_poly.type
_entity_poly.pdbx_seq_one_letter_code
_entity_poly.pdbx_strand_id
1 'polypeptide(L)'
;SSPEELKSTANQPDSRVIHLFYNLGRTLGLFIVSERNTLEVTQRIELFKKTLSPKEQFVVLLDAMWNETRWGAFLAPDSGGRPERAQAMRGDVARLFAGCEPGETYLFKEELNQLCMELVTGTEDEFIDSMILMADFIVGVFAERIMPALKFFGLLDFGFPAGRNEYSVRHGYGIAWFSISKFGKKIFDVLVHKEH
;
A
#
# COMPACT_ATOMS: atom_id res chain seq x y z
N SER A 1 4.43 -34.43 0.43
CA SER A 1 5.08 -33.48 1.34
C SER A 1 3.99 -32.88 2.20
N SER A 2 4.06 -33.07 3.53
CA SER A 2 3.01 -32.66 4.48
C SER A 2 2.78 -31.14 4.45
N PRO A 3 1.53 -30.64 4.50
CA PRO A 3 1.22 -29.23 4.38
C PRO A 3 1.22 -28.53 5.74
N GLU A 4 2.32 -28.53 6.50
CA GLU A 4 2.30 -27.98 7.86
C GLU A 4 3.71 -27.62 8.35
N GLU A 5 4.08 -26.36 8.15
CA GLU A 5 4.84 -25.50 9.07
C GLU A 5 5.09 -24.18 8.35
N LEU A 6 4.20 -23.21 8.58
CA LEU A 6 4.50 -21.82 8.25
C LEU A 6 5.65 -21.37 9.16
N LYS A 7 6.88 -21.43 8.64
CA LYS A 7 8.05 -20.85 9.30
C LYS A 7 7.73 -19.41 9.70
N SER A 8 8.02 -19.05 10.95
CA SER A 8 7.75 -17.72 11.52
C SER A 8 8.36 -16.56 10.71
N THR A 9 9.37 -16.85 9.89
CA THR A 9 9.93 -15.94 8.90
C THR A 9 10.16 -16.67 7.58
N ALA A 10 9.11 -16.75 6.76
CA ALA A 10 9.24 -17.14 5.36
C ALA A 10 9.75 -15.93 4.56
N ASN A 11 11.08 -15.85 4.36
CA ASN A 11 11.73 -14.96 3.40
C ASN A 11 11.36 -15.36 1.96
N GLN A 12 10.10 -15.20 1.59
CA GLN A 12 9.58 -15.45 0.25
C GLN A 12 9.31 -14.11 -0.44
N PRO A 13 9.70 -13.92 -1.71
CA PRO A 13 9.26 -12.79 -2.53
C PRO A 13 7.72 -12.62 -2.52
N ASP A 14 7.00 -13.73 -2.40
CA ASP A 14 5.54 -13.80 -2.25
C ASP A 14 5.03 -13.32 -0.89
N SER A 15 5.90 -13.08 0.10
CA SER A 15 5.49 -12.66 1.44
C SER A 15 4.67 -11.37 1.41
N ARG A 16 4.98 -10.40 0.54
CA ARG A 16 4.20 -9.16 0.45
C ARG A 16 2.79 -9.38 -0.07
N VAL A 17 2.65 -10.18 -1.14
CA VAL A 17 1.37 -10.49 -1.76
C VAL A 17 0.54 -11.37 -0.82
N ILE A 18 1.15 -12.39 -0.22
CA ILE A 18 0.51 -13.25 0.78
C ILE A 18 0.06 -12.42 1.99
N HIS A 19 0.91 -11.54 2.53
CA HIS A 19 0.56 -10.69 3.67
C HIS A 19 -0.55 -9.69 3.31
N LEU A 20 -0.52 -9.13 2.10
CA LEU A 20 -1.59 -8.27 1.60
C LEU A 20 -2.92 -9.03 1.64
N PHE A 21 -3.02 -10.16 0.93
CA PHE A 21 -4.27 -10.93 0.86
C PHE A 21 -4.70 -11.56 2.17
N TYR A 22 -3.75 -11.95 3.03
CA TYR A 22 -4.04 -12.38 4.39
C TYR A 22 -4.74 -11.27 5.17
N ASN A 23 -4.17 -10.06 5.19
CA ASN A 23 -4.76 -8.95 5.93
C ASN A 23 -6.09 -8.49 5.32
N LEU A 24 -6.19 -8.39 3.99
CA LEU A 24 -7.45 -8.05 3.33
C LEU A 24 -8.54 -9.10 3.59
N GLY A 25 -8.20 -10.39 3.49
CA GLY A 25 -9.12 -11.48 3.76
C GLY A 25 -9.58 -11.49 5.21
N ARG A 26 -8.71 -11.14 6.16
CA ARG A 26 -9.05 -10.98 7.57
C ARG A 26 -9.97 -9.78 7.81
N THR A 27 -9.66 -8.61 7.24
CA THR A 27 -10.49 -7.39 7.34
C THR A 27 -11.90 -7.64 6.77
N LEU A 28 -11.99 -8.30 5.62
CA LEU A 28 -13.25 -8.63 4.97
C LEU A 28 -14.01 -9.79 5.64
N GLY A 29 -13.37 -10.48 6.59
CA GLY A 29 -13.92 -11.66 7.26
C GLY A 29 -14.12 -12.84 6.31
N LEU A 30 -13.26 -13.00 5.29
CA LEU A 30 -13.30 -14.12 4.35
C LEU A 30 -12.81 -15.43 5.00
N PHE A 31 -11.97 -15.32 6.02
CA PHE A 31 -11.53 -16.42 6.86
C PHE A 31 -11.40 -15.97 8.33
N ILE A 32 -11.33 -16.93 9.23
CA ILE A 32 -10.94 -16.76 10.62
C ILE A 32 -9.70 -17.61 10.91
N VAL A 33 -8.95 -17.22 11.94
CA VAL A 33 -7.87 -18.05 12.49
C VAL A 33 -8.45 -18.79 13.68
N SER A 34 -8.49 -20.12 13.61
CA SER A 34 -8.99 -20.96 14.69
C SER A 34 -8.07 -20.90 15.91
N GLU A 35 -8.55 -21.43 17.04
CA GLU A 35 -7.73 -21.61 18.25
C GLU A 35 -6.49 -22.49 18.02
N ARG A 36 -6.48 -23.30 16.95
CA ARG A 36 -5.36 -24.17 16.56
C ARG A 36 -4.42 -23.50 15.55
N ASN A 37 -4.54 -22.19 15.34
CA ASN A 37 -3.80 -21.43 14.33
C ASN A 37 -4.00 -21.94 12.89
N THR A 38 -5.17 -22.51 12.59
CA THR A 38 -5.53 -22.92 11.22
C THR A 38 -6.43 -21.88 10.57
N LEU A 39 -6.32 -21.72 9.26
CA LEU A 39 -7.21 -20.87 8.48
C LEU A 39 -8.52 -21.60 8.20
N GLU A 40 -9.63 -21.04 8.67
CA GLU A 40 -10.97 -21.55 8.41
C GLU A 40 -11.74 -20.53 7.58
N VAL A 41 -12.23 -20.96 6.41
CA VAL A 41 -13.01 -20.08 5.53
C VAL A 41 -14.39 -19.79 6.11
N THR A 42 -14.86 -18.57 5.92
CA THR A 42 -16.23 -18.20 6.30
C THR A 42 -17.18 -18.31 5.11
N GLN A 43 -18.49 -18.27 5.36
CA GLN A 43 -19.48 -18.16 4.28
C GLN A 43 -19.29 -16.91 3.40
N ARG A 44 -18.61 -15.87 3.90
CA ARG A 44 -18.34 -14.66 3.11
C ARG A 44 -17.39 -14.91 1.95
N ILE A 45 -16.45 -15.86 2.06
CA ILE A 45 -15.57 -16.17 0.91
C ILE A 45 -16.37 -16.75 -0.26
N GLU A 46 -17.40 -17.53 0.03
CA GLU A 46 -18.26 -18.12 -0.98
C GLU A 46 -19.09 -17.06 -1.68
N LEU A 47 -19.66 -16.12 -0.92
CA LEU A 47 -20.36 -14.95 -1.48
C LEU A 47 -19.41 -14.09 -2.32
N PHE A 48 -18.22 -13.79 -1.81
CA PHE A 48 -17.20 -13.03 -2.53
C PHE A 48 -16.85 -13.69 -3.88
N LYS A 49 -16.66 -15.01 -3.91
CA LYS A 49 -16.27 -15.74 -5.12
C LYS A 49 -17.41 -15.98 -6.10
N LYS A 50 -18.61 -16.30 -5.60
CA LYS A 50 -19.76 -16.72 -6.43
C LYS A 50 -20.62 -15.55 -6.89
N THR A 51 -20.74 -14.51 -6.07
CA THR A 51 -21.66 -13.40 -6.34
C THR A 51 -20.98 -12.23 -7.03
N LEU A 52 -19.70 -11.98 -6.73
CA LEU A 52 -18.97 -10.85 -7.31
C LEU A 52 -18.23 -11.26 -8.58
N SER A 53 -18.37 -10.45 -9.62
CA SER A 53 -17.52 -10.52 -10.81
C SER A 53 -16.07 -10.16 -10.46
N PRO A 54 -15.07 -10.51 -11.30
CA PRO A 54 -13.68 -10.15 -11.05
C PRO A 54 -13.45 -8.65 -10.86
N LYS A 55 -14.24 -7.80 -11.53
CA LYS A 55 -14.16 -6.33 -11.35
C LYS A 55 -14.66 -5.89 -9.98
N GLU A 56 -15.76 -6.47 -9.50
CA GLU A 56 -16.30 -6.17 -8.17
C GLU A 56 -15.38 -6.71 -7.07
N GLN A 57 -14.82 -7.91 -7.26
CA GLN A 57 -13.80 -8.46 -6.35
C GLN A 57 -12.59 -7.53 -6.25
N PHE A 58 -12.12 -7.01 -7.38
CA PHE A 58 -11.05 -6.02 -7.41
C PHE A 58 -11.41 -4.76 -6.61
N VAL A 59 -12.60 -4.19 -6.84
CA VAL A 59 -13.05 -2.97 -6.13
C VAL A 59 -13.14 -3.21 -4.63
N VAL A 60 -13.70 -4.34 -4.20
CA VAL A 60 -13.80 -4.70 -2.78
C VAL A 60 -12.42 -4.86 -2.15
N LEU A 61 -11.47 -5.51 -2.84
CA LEU A 61 -10.10 -5.68 -2.34
C LEU A 61 -9.36 -4.34 -2.26
N LEU A 62 -9.51 -3.49 -3.28
CA LEU A 62 -8.89 -2.17 -3.32
C LEU A 62 -9.44 -1.27 -2.21
N ASP A 63 -10.76 -1.22 -2.05
CA ASP A 63 -11.43 -0.44 -1.01
C ASP A 63 -11.05 -0.94 0.39
N ALA A 64 -10.99 -2.27 0.58
CA ALA A 64 -10.51 -2.86 1.82
C ALA A 64 -9.05 -2.52 2.13
N MET A 65 -8.19 -2.43 1.11
CA MET A 65 -6.79 -2.02 1.28
C MET A 65 -6.68 -0.52 1.61
N TRP A 66 -7.45 0.31 0.90
CA TRP A 66 -7.32 1.76 0.98
C TRP A 66 -7.98 2.34 2.23
N ASN A 67 -9.16 1.83 2.59
CA ASN A 67 -10.03 2.46 3.59
C ASN A 67 -10.21 1.60 4.86
N GLU A 68 -10.44 0.30 4.72
CA GLU A 68 -10.86 -0.54 5.86
C GLU A 68 -9.69 -1.13 6.66
N THR A 69 -8.60 -1.48 5.97
CA THR A 69 -7.43 -2.09 6.61
C THR A 69 -6.46 -1.02 7.06
N ARG A 70 -6.11 -1.02 8.35
CA ARG A 70 -5.01 -0.18 8.85
C ARG A 70 -3.73 -0.55 8.12
N TRP A 71 -3.07 0.40 7.47
CA TRP A 71 -1.90 0.15 6.66
C TRP A 71 -0.78 -0.53 7.45
N GLY A 72 -0.62 -0.18 8.73
CA GLY A 72 0.33 -0.82 9.64
C GLY A 72 0.15 -2.35 9.77
N ALA A 73 -1.03 -2.90 9.48
CA ALA A 73 -1.25 -4.36 9.47
C ALA A 73 -0.49 -5.08 8.33
N PHE A 74 -0.10 -4.34 7.27
CA PHE A 74 0.69 -4.91 6.17
C PHE A 74 2.19 -5.01 6.48
N LEU A 75 2.66 -4.31 7.52
CA LEU A 75 4.05 -4.33 7.93
C LEU A 75 4.42 -5.64 8.65
N ALA A 76 5.70 -5.98 8.65
CA ALA A 76 6.20 -7.01 9.55
C ALA A 76 6.25 -6.47 11.00
N PRO A 77 6.21 -7.33 12.02
CA PRO A 77 6.23 -6.90 13.43
C PRO A 77 7.41 -5.97 13.80
N ASP A 78 8.55 -6.11 13.13
CA ASP A 78 9.77 -5.35 13.39
C ASP A 78 9.99 -4.17 12.43
N SER A 79 9.01 -3.86 11.56
CA SER A 79 9.10 -2.72 10.65
C SER A 79 8.96 -1.40 11.41
N GLY A 80 9.86 -0.45 11.14
CA GLY A 80 9.82 0.90 11.72
C GLY A 80 8.85 1.86 11.03
N GLY A 81 8.77 3.09 11.56
CA GLY A 81 7.98 4.20 11.02
C GLY A 81 6.69 4.49 11.79
N ARG A 82 5.90 5.44 11.28
CA ARG A 82 4.57 5.83 11.81
C ARG A 82 3.48 5.54 10.77
N PRO A 83 3.05 4.28 10.58
CA PRO A 83 2.10 3.90 9.54
C PRO A 83 0.75 4.64 9.63
N GLU A 84 0.34 5.05 10.83
CA GLU A 84 -0.84 5.87 11.08
C GLU A 84 -0.74 7.27 10.45
N ARG A 85 0.45 7.89 10.45
CA ARG A 85 0.68 9.20 9.82
C ARG A 85 0.61 9.09 8.31
N ALA A 86 1.27 8.08 7.74
CA ALA A 86 1.20 7.82 6.31
C ALA A 86 -0.23 7.51 5.83
N GLN A 87 -1.00 6.74 6.60
CA GLN A 87 -2.40 6.44 6.27
C GLN A 87 -3.32 7.67 6.40
N ALA A 88 -3.05 8.60 7.32
CA ALA A 88 -3.81 9.84 7.45
C ALA A 88 -3.72 10.69 6.17
N MET A 89 -2.61 10.61 5.46
CA MET A 89 -2.35 11.32 4.20
C MET A 89 -2.79 10.59 2.92
N ARG A 90 -3.48 9.44 3.03
CA ARG A 90 -3.87 8.67 1.83
C ARG A 90 -4.67 9.50 0.82
N GLY A 91 -5.44 10.47 1.30
CA GLY A 91 -6.17 11.44 0.48
C GLY A 91 -5.29 12.34 -0.36
N ASP A 92 -4.32 12.98 0.29
CA ASP A 92 -3.28 13.79 -0.36
C ASP A 92 -2.51 12.99 -1.40
N VAL A 93 -2.20 11.72 -1.09
CA VAL A 93 -1.54 10.81 -2.03
C VAL A 93 -2.44 10.47 -3.22
N ALA A 94 -3.74 10.21 -2.98
CA ALA A 94 -4.68 9.98 -4.07
C ALA A 94 -4.78 11.22 -4.97
N ARG A 95 -4.78 12.43 -4.39
CA ARG A 95 -4.74 13.69 -5.14
C ARG A 95 -3.47 13.84 -5.96
N LEU A 96 -2.31 13.53 -5.36
CA LEU A 96 -1.03 13.55 -6.08
C LEU A 96 -1.07 12.61 -7.30
N PHE A 97 -1.45 11.35 -7.10
CA PHE A 97 -1.50 10.36 -8.19
C PHE A 97 -2.60 10.67 -9.22
N ALA A 98 -3.71 11.27 -8.81
CA ALA A 98 -4.74 11.79 -9.70
C ALA A 98 -4.26 13.04 -10.46
N GLY A 99 -3.26 13.77 -9.97
CA GLY A 99 -2.63 14.89 -10.68
C GLY A 99 -1.69 14.46 -11.81
N CYS A 100 -1.09 13.26 -11.70
CA CYS A 100 -0.14 12.75 -12.68
C CYS A 100 -0.80 12.35 -14.02
N GLU A 101 -0.06 12.52 -15.11
CA GLU A 101 -0.43 12.07 -16.45
C GLU A 101 -0.11 10.57 -16.65
N PRO A 102 -1.02 9.78 -17.25
CA PRO A 102 -0.77 8.36 -17.44
C PRO A 102 0.42 8.06 -18.37
N GLY A 103 1.35 7.22 -17.90
CA GLY A 103 2.53 6.79 -18.66
C GLY A 103 3.73 7.73 -18.55
N GLU A 104 3.55 8.94 -18.01
CA GLU A 104 4.66 9.83 -17.67
C GLU A 104 5.43 9.31 -16.45
N THR A 105 6.72 9.59 -16.38
CA THR A 105 7.59 9.17 -15.28
C THR A 105 7.89 10.34 -14.38
N TYR A 106 7.61 10.17 -13.09
CA TYR A 106 7.77 11.19 -12.06
C TYR A 106 8.86 10.80 -11.06
N LEU A 107 9.62 11.78 -10.59
CA LEU A 107 10.64 11.56 -9.57
C LEU A 107 9.97 11.51 -8.19
N PHE A 108 10.02 10.33 -7.56
CA PHE A 108 9.23 10.04 -6.36
C PHE A 108 9.48 11.03 -5.22
N LYS A 109 10.76 11.38 -5.00
CA LYS A 109 11.14 12.35 -3.97
C LYS A 109 10.67 13.76 -4.28
N GLU A 110 10.68 14.18 -5.54
CA GLU A 110 10.31 15.54 -5.93
C GLU A 110 8.81 15.75 -5.75
N GLU A 111 8.00 14.82 -6.23
CA GLU A 111 6.54 14.83 -6.07
C GLU A 111 6.13 14.79 -4.58
N LEU A 112 6.78 13.93 -3.79
CA LEU A 112 6.50 13.85 -2.36
C LEU A 112 6.95 15.11 -1.61
N ASN A 113 8.10 15.69 -1.98
CA ASN A 113 8.55 16.96 -1.42
C ASN A 113 7.53 18.07 -1.71
N GLN A 114 7.04 18.16 -2.95
CA GLN A 114 6.04 19.15 -3.32
C GLN A 114 4.77 18.97 -2.49
N LEU A 115 4.25 17.74 -2.39
CA LEU A 115 3.09 17.43 -1.56
C LEU A 115 3.28 17.86 -0.10
N CYS A 116 4.45 17.55 0.48
CA CYS A 116 4.74 17.88 1.87
C CYS A 116 4.96 19.40 2.08
N MET A 117 5.44 20.13 1.07
CA MET A 117 5.61 21.59 1.13
C MET A 117 4.29 22.33 1.00
N GLU A 118 3.32 21.81 0.23
CA GLU A 118 1.97 22.38 0.14
C GLU A 118 1.21 22.35 1.48
N LEU A 119 1.64 21.49 2.42
CA LEU A 119 1.08 21.38 3.76
C LEU A 119 1.72 22.35 4.78
N VAL A 120 2.82 23.01 4.43
CA VAL A 120 3.51 23.96 5.31
C VAL A 120 2.93 25.36 5.11
N THR A 121 2.38 25.98 6.17
CA THR A 121 1.75 27.31 6.09
C THR A 121 2.66 28.46 6.54
N GLY A 122 3.85 28.15 7.05
CA GLY A 122 4.95 29.11 7.20
C GLY A 122 5.69 29.05 8.54
N THR A 123 5.42 28.06 9.40
CA THR A 123 6.12 27.91 10.68
C THR A 123 7.29 26.93 10.59
N GLU A 124 8.30 27.11 11.45
CA GLU A 124 9.47 26.21 11.53
C GLU A 124 9.06 24.80 11.99
N ASP A 125 8.11 24.71 12.92
CA ASP A 125 7.59 23.43 13.43
C ASP A 125 6.88 22.62 12.32
N GLU A 126 6.07 23.27 11.48
CA GLU A 126 5.42 22.61 10.32
C GLU A 126 6.45 22.10 9.31
N PHE A 127 7.56 22.82 9.12
CA PHE A 127 8.63 22.38 8.24
C PHE A 127 9.32 21.12 8.78
N ILE A 128 9.60 21.06 10.08
CA ILE A 128 10.15 19.87 10.73
C ILE A 128 9.18 18.69 10.62
N ASP A 129 7.90 18.92 10.89
CA ASP A 129 6.87 17.89 10.76
C ASP A 129 6.75 17.36 9.33
N SER A 130 6.84 18.24 8.34
CA SER A 130 6.87 17.90 6.91
C SER A 130 8.07 17.00 6.55
N MET A 131 9.26 17.28 7.10
CA MET A 131 10.43 16.41 6.93
C MET A 131 10.25 15.03 7.56
N ILE A 132 9.65 14.94 8.75
CA ILE A 132 9.36 13.66 9.43
C ILE A 132 8.35 12.86 8.61
N LEU A 133 7.31 13.51 8.11
CA LEU A 133 6.27 12.91 7.30
C LEU A 133 6.82 12.32 5.99
N MET A 134 7.68 13.09 5.31
CA MET A 134 8.41 12.61 4.14
C MET A 134 9.25 11.36 4.46
N ALA A 135 9.90 11.31 5.63
CA ALA A 135 10.63 10.13 6.06
C ALA A 135 9.71 8.92 6.25
N ASP A 136 8.52 9.08 6.84
CA ASP A 136 7.52 7.99 7.00
C ASP A 136 7.04 7.44 5.65
N PHE A 137 7.00 8.27 4.61
CA PHE A 137 6.62 7.87 3.25
C PHE A 137 7.73 7.17 2.48
N ILE A 138 8.98 7.63 2.62
CA ILE A 138 10.16 7.06 1.94
C ILE A 138 10.66 5.79 2.67
N VAL A 139 10.46 5.73 3.98
CA VAL A 139 10.93 4.69 4.90
C VAL A 139 9.75 4.30 5.79
N GLY A 140 8.97 3.33 5.33
CA GLY A 140 7.81 2.88 6.10
C GLY A 140 6.78 2.15 5.25
N VAL A 141 5.57 2.04 5.80
CA VAL A 141 4.48 1.25 5.20
C VAL A 141 4.17 1.65 3.77
N PHE A 142 4.29 2.94 3.43
CA PHE A 142 3.92 3.42 2.11
C PHE A 142 4.84 2.85 1.03
N ALA A 143 6.14 3.10 1.14
CA ALA A 143 7.13 2.56 0.20
C ALA A 143 7.25 1.03 0.28
N GLU A 144 7.18 0.44 1.48
CA GLU A 144 7.39 -1.00 1.68
C GLU A 144 6.19 -1.85 1.22
N ARG A 145 4.97 -1.37 1.44
CA ARG A 145 3.74 -2.18 1.29
C ARG A 145 2.72 -1.57 0.34
N ILE A 146 2.44 -0.28 0.45
CA ILE A 146 1.38 0.37 -0.35
C ILE A 146 1.80 0.51 -1.81
N MET A 147 2.98 1.06 -2.10
CA MET A 147 3.49 1.19 -3.48
C MET A 147 3.54 -0.17 -4.21
N PRO A 148 4.09 -1.25 -3.62
CA PRO A 148 3.99 -2.60 -4.19
C PRO A 148 2.56 -3.09 -4.40
N ALA A 149 1.64 -2.84 -3.46
CA ALA A 149 0.25 -3.24 -3.60
C ALA A 149 -0.45 -2.50 -4.75
N LEU A 150 -0.23 -1.18 -4.89
CA LEU A 150 -0.75 -0.38 -6.01
C LEU A 150 -0.19 -0.86 -7.35
N LYS A 151 1.09 -1.26 -7.40
CA LYS A 151 1.68 -1.92 -8.57
C LYS A 151 1.03 -3.27 -8.86
N PHE A 152 0.79 -4.08 -7.84
CA PHE A 152 0.13 -5.37 -7.99
C PHE A 152 -1.32 -5.22 -8.51
N PHE A 153 -2.05 -4.21 -8.06
CA PHE A 153 -3.37 -3.85 -8.59
C PHE A 153 -3.32 -3.22 -10.00
N GLY A 154 -2.14 -3.04 -10.59
CA GLY A 154 -1.97 -2.46 -11.92
C GLY A 154 -2.28 -0.97 -12.00
N LEU A 155 -2.25 -0.26 -10.87
CA LEU A 155 -2.58 1.16 -10.78
C LEU A 155 -1.38 2.05 -11.12
N LEU A 156 -0.18 1.60 -10.79
CA LEU A 156 1.05 2.32 -11.09
C LEU A 156 2.21 1.36 -11.35
N ASP A 157 3.31 1.89 -11.85
CA ASP A 157 4.62 1.23 -11.80
C ASP A 157 5.61 2.12 -11.03
N PHE A 158 6.67 1.51 -10.51
CA PHE A 158 7.75 2.23 -9.84
C PHE A 158 9.06 1.43 -9.93
N GLY A 159 10.16 2.15 -9.75
CA GLY A 159 11.49 1.56 -9.82
C GLY A 159 12.49 2.16 -8.84
N PHE A 160 13.64 1.49 -8.77
CA PHE A 160 14.78 1.85 -7.95
C PHE A 160 15.97 2.22 -8.86
N PRO A 161 16.95 3.01 -8.37
CA PRO A 161 18.20 3.21 -9.07
C PRO A 161 18.91 1.88 -9.35
N ALA A 162 19.63 1.81 -10.47
CA ALA A 162 20.47 0.66 -10.79
C ALA A 162 21.51 0.40 -9.69
N GLY A 163 21.82 -0.87 -9.41
CA GLY A 163 22.85 -1.25 -8.43
C GLY A 163 22.43 -1.21 -6.95
N ARG A 164 21.14 -0.97 -6.65
CA ARG A 164 20.61 -1.09 -5.28
C ARG A 164 20.70 -2.52 -4.75
N ASN A 165 21.10 -2.65 -3.48
CA ASN A 165 21.06 -3.94 -2.80
C ASN A 165 19.61 -4.44 -2.61
N GLU A 166 19.43 -5.76 -2.61
CA GLU A 166 18.12 -6.39 -2.48
C GLU A 166 17.39 -6.00 -1.20
N TYR A 167 18.12 -5.83 -0.09
CA TYR A 167 17.51 -5.42 1.18
C TYR A 167 16.77 -4.10 1.07
N SER A 168 17.37 -3.10 0.42
CA SER A 168 16.76 -1.78 0.20
C SER A 168 15.51 -1.90 -0.66
N VAL A 169 15.59 -2.64 -1.76
CA VAL A 169 14.46 -2.91 -2.66
C VAL A 169 13.31 -3.62 -1.90
N ARG A 170 13.67 -4.58 -1.03
CA ARG A 170 12.75 -5.32 -0.17
C ARG A 170 12.12 -4.51 0.96
N HIS A 171 12.60 -3.31 1.25
CA HIS A 171 11.95 -2.41 2.21
C HIS A 171 11.39 -1.15 1.55
N GLY A 172 11.37 -1.10 0.21
CA GLY A 172 10.92 0.11 -0.51
C GLY A 172 11.91 1.27 -0.40
N TYR A 173 13.09 1.06 0.18
CA TYR A 173 14.04 2.12 0.44
C TYR A 173 14.64 2.65 -0.86
N GLY A 174 14.28 3.89 -1.16
CA GLY A 174 14.79 4.65 -2.29
C GLY A 174 14.16 4.29 -3.62
N ILE A 175 12.82 4.16 -3.63
CA ILE A 175 12.04 4.37 -4.87
C ILE A 175 12.53 5.67 -5.52
N ALA A 176 12.96 5.57 -6.77
CA ALA A 176 13.47 6.70 -7.53
C ALA A 176 12.36 7.37 -8.33
N TRP A 177 11.51 6.57 -8.96
CA TRP A 177 10.49 7.04 -9.87
C TRP A 177 9.23 6.20 -9.78
N PHE A 178 8.11 6.79 -10.21
CA PHE A 178 6.85 6.09 -10.43
C PHE A 178 6.15 6.59 -11.71
N SER A 179 5.20 5.82 -12.21
CA SER A 179 4.34 6.17 -13.34
C SER A 179 2.93 5.65 -13.12
N ILE A 180 1.91 6.44 -13.45
CA ILE A 180 0.51 6.06 -13.26
C ILE A 180 -0.02 5.36 -14.51
N SER A 181 -0.75 4.25 -14.35
CA SER A 181 -1.38 3.58 -15.47
C SER A 181 -2.68 4.30 -15.88
N LYS A 182 -3.16 4.09 -17.13
CA LYS A 182 -4.46 4.62 -17.56
C LYS A 182 -5.62 4.15 -16.68
N PHE A 183 -5.51 2.93 -16.14
CA PHE A 183 -6.48 2.39 -15.20
C PHE A 183 -6.31 3.02 -13.82
N GLY A 184 -5.07 3.18 -13.35
CA GLY A 184 -4.71 3.89 -12.14
C GLY A 184 -5.30 5.28 -12.04
N LYS A 185 -5.13 6.10 -13.09
CA LYS A 185 -5.67 7.46 -13.15
C LYS A 185 -7.17 7.48 -12.83
N LYS A 186 -7.96 6.65 -13.51
CA LYS A 186 -9.41 6.55 -13.27
C LYS A 186 -9.76 6.16 -11.83
N ILE A 187 -8.95 5.28 -11.24
CA ILE A 187 -9.15 4.84 -9.86
C ILE A 187 -8.80 5.97 -8.88
N PHE A 188 -7.67 6.65 -9.07
CA PHE A 188 -7.26 7.75 -8.19
C PHE A 188 -8.22 8.93 -8.28
N ASP A 189 -8.72 9.28 -9.47
CA ASP A 189 -9.76 10.31 -9.64
C ASP A 189 -10.99 10.02 -8.77
N VAL A 190 -11.44 8.75 -8.73
CA VAL A 190 -12.57 8.32 -7.88
C VAL A 190 -12.23 8.37 -6.39
N LEU A 191 -11.01 7.99 -6.00
CA LEU A 191 -10.58 8.02 -4.61
C LEU A 191 -10.52 9.45 -4.06
N VAL A 192 -10.12 10.42 -4.87
CA VAL A 192 -10.13 11.85 -4.50
C VAL A 192 -11.55 12.34 -4.20
N HIS A 193 -12.54 11.92 -5.00
CA HIS A 193 -13.92 12.36 -4.83
C HIS A 193 -14.65 11.76 -3.61
N LYS A 194 -14.09 10.73 -2.97
CA LYS A 194 -14.68 10.08 -1.79
C LYS A 194 -14.37 10.77 -0.46
N GLU A 195 -13.48 11.77 -0.43
CA GLU A 195 -13.05 12.44 0.82
C GLU A 195 -13.78 13.77 1.10
N HIS A 196 -14.89 14.04 0.39
CA HIS A 196 -15.84 15.12 0.66
C HIS A 196 -17.19 14.56 1.10
#